data_AF-A0A3A6NJ18-F1
#
_entry.id   AF-A0A3A6NJ18-F1
#
_cell.length_a   1.000
_cell.length_b   1.000
_cell.length_c   1.000
_cell.angle_alpha   90.00
_cell.angle_beta   90.00
_cell.angle_gamma   90.00
#
_symmetry.space_group_name_H-M   'P 1'
#
loop_
_entity.id
_entity.type
_entity.pdbx_description
1 polymer ?
#
loop_
_entity_poly.entity_id
_entity_poly.type
_entity_poly.pdbx_seq_one_letter_code
_entity_poly.pdbx_strand_id
1 'polypeptide(L)'
;MTKNNFDPFRDRPARLIRNSLSSAFVQSLKDRNPAAFEATGEQLLSQEISPDKKAYILDRLARYRKCLATIARQGVQTTLAQSFVLWDAELFFEVHEILEGLWLAAHGREKAALQGLIRAAGVYILLAGGSRQGAEKMAARAVQALEENHTALACFPSPQLLLAGLKNLDQLPPKLRG
;
A
#
# COMPACT_ATOMS: atom_id res chain seq x y z
N MET A 1 22.46 15.91 8.87
CA MET A 1 21.24 15.20 8.39
C MET A 1 20.34 15.00 9.58
N THR A 2 19.26 15.77 9.70
CA THR A 2 18.26 15.60 10.76
C THR A 2 17.63 14.22 10.61
N LYS A 3 17.73 13.39 11.65
CA LYS A 3 16.95 12.15 11.73
C LYS A 3 15.48 12.54 11.59
N ASN A 4 14.83 12.10 10.51
CA ASN A 4 13.39 12.21 10.36
C ASN A 4 12.77 11.46 11.54
N ASN A 5 12.10 12.17 12.45
CA ASN A 5 11.71 11.60 13.76
C ASN A 5 10.34 10.90 13.71
N PHE A 6 9.82 10.67 12.50
CA PHE A 6 8.55 10.04 12.23
C PHE A 6 8.75 8.75 11.43
N ASP A 7 8.55 7.60 12.09
CA ASP A 7 8.57 6.28 11.47
C ASP A 7 7.19 5.61 11.64
N PRO A 8 6.31 5.69 10.64
CA PRO A 8 4.95 5.15 10.71
C PRO A 8 4.91 3.62 10.74
N PHE A 9 6.05 2.93 10.74
CA PHE A 9 6.13 1.46 10.79
C PHE A 9 6.69 0.94 12.11
N ARG A 10 7.52 1.73 12.81
CA ARG A 10 8.14 1.34 14.08
C ARG A 10 7.61 2.13 15.28
N ASP A 11 7.40 3.43 15.12
CA ASP A 11 6.97 4.29 16.22
C ASP A 11 5.46 4.16 16.51
N ARG A 12 5.08 4.06 17.78
CA ARG A 12 3.67 3.81 18.16
C ARG A 12 2.77 5.02 17.83
N PRO A 13 3.09 6.25 18.26
CA PRO A 13 2.36 7.46 17.82
C PRO A 13 2.25 7.59 16.30
N ALA A 14 3.33 7.34 15.57
CA ALA A 14 3.31 7.40 14.11
C ALA A 14 2.40 6.35 13.47
N ARG A 15 2.41 5.12 13.99
CA ARG A 15 1.48 4.05 13.57
C ARG A 15 0.02 4.40 13.78
N LEU A 16 -0.32 5.10 14.87
CA LEU A 16 -1.71 5.52 15.10
C LEU A 16 -2.19 6.47 14.00
N ILE A 17 -1.39 7.48 13.65
CA ILE A 17 -1.71 8.41 12.55
C ILE A 17 -1.91 7.66 11.23
N ARG A 18 -0.96 6.80 10.86
CA ARG A 18 -1.07 5.96 9.65
C ARG A 18 -2.34 5.11 9.68
N ASN A 19 -2.57 4.37 10.76
CA ASN A 19 -3.69 3.43 10.87
C ASN A 19 -5.04 4.16 10.78
N SER A 20 -5.18 5.32 11.44
CA SER A 20 -6.38 6.14 11.37
C SER A 20 -6.63 6.61 9.94
N LEU A 21 -5.61 7.17 9.28
CA LEU A 21 -5.72 7.62 7.88
C LEU A 21 -6.05 6.47 6.92
N SER A 22 -5.35 5.35 7.04
CA SER A 22 -5.54 4.18 6.19
C SER A 22 -6.93 3.58 6.37
N SER A 23 -7.39 3.38 7.61
CA SER A 23 -8.73 2.85 7.89
C SER A 23 -9.82 3.76 7.30
N ALA A 24 -9.68 5.08 7.45
CA ALA A 24 -10.62 6.04 6.88
C ALA A 24 -10.59 6.03 5.35
N PHE A 25 -9.42 5.89 4.74
CA PHE A 25 -9.29 5.80 3.28
C PHE A 25 -9.89 4.51 2.72
N VAL A 26 -9.70 3.36 3.38
CA VAL A 26 -10.34 2.10 3.01
C VAL A 26 -11.86 2.22 3.07
N GLN A 27 -12.40 2.94 4.06
CA GLN A 27 -13.84 3.24 4.11
C GLN A 27 -14.27 4.12 2.93
N SER A 28 -13.52 5.19 2.63
CA SER A 28 -13.78 6.05 1.47
C SER A 28 -13.73 5.32 0.12
N LEU A 29 -12.88 4.30 -0.03
CA LEU A 29 -12.86 3.46 -1.24
C LEU A 29 -14.15 2.65 -1.39
N LYS A 30 -14.69 2.10 -0.29
CA LYS A 30 -15.95 1.35 -0.28
C LYS A 30 -17.13 2.26 -0.61
N ASP A 31 -17.18 3.43 0.04
CA ASP A 31 -18.27 4.40 -0.11
C ASP A 31 -18.17 5.24 -1.39
N ARG A 32 -17.03 5.15 -2.09
CA ARG A 32 -16.67 6.01 -3.24
C ARG A 32 -16.80 7.50 -2.93
N ASN A 33 -16.44 7.87 -1.70
CA ASN A 33 -16.63 9.21 -1.15
C ASN A 33 -15.40 9.63 -0.34
N PRO A 34 -14.80 10.81 -0.59
CA PRO A 34 -13.61 11.26 0.13
C PRO A 34 -13.85 11.61 1.62
N ALA A 35 -15.10 11.79 2.04
CA ALA A 35 -15.43 12.40 3.33
C ALA A 35 -14.72 11.79 4.54
N ALA A 36 -14.59 10.45 4.62
CA ALA A 36 -14.02 9.79 5.79
C ALA A 36 -12.54 10.14 6.01
N PHE A 37 -11.70 10.02 4.97
CA PHE A 37 -10.27 10.33 5.11
C PHE A 37 -10.01 11.84 5.20
N GLU A 38 -10.85 12.67 4.57
CA GLU A 38 -10.75 14.13 4.68
C GLU A 38 -11.00 14.59 6.12
N ALA A 39 -12.12 14.18 6.71
CA ALA A 39 -12.47 14.50 8.09
C ALA A 39 -11.41 13.99 9.08
N THR A 40 -10.91 12.77 8.87
CA THR A 40 -9.83 12.20 9.69
C THR A 40 -8.54 13.01 9.56
N GLY A 41 -8.20 13.44 8.34
CA GLY A 41 -7.06 14.31 8.07
C GLY A 41 -7.17 15.66 8.77
N GLU A 42 -8.31 16.33 8.65
CA GLU A 42 -8.61 17.61 9.31
C GLU A 42 -8.50 17.49 10.84
N GLN A 43 -9.10 16.46 11.43
CA GLN A 43 -9.04 16.20 12.87
C GLN A 43 -7.59 15.96 13.36
N LEU A 44 -6.76 15.27 12.58
CA LEU A 44 -5.36 15.04 12.94
C LEU A 44 -4.53 16.33 12.80
N LEU A 45 -4.82 17.15 11.78
CA LEU A 45 -4.12 18.41 11.52
C LEU A 45 -4.51 19.54 12.47
N SER A 46 -5.67 19.45 13.14
CA SER A 46 -6.08 20.43 14.16
C SER A 46 -5.36 20.24 15.50
N GLN A 47 -4.64 19.14 15.70
CA GLN A 47 -3.87 18.87 16.91
C GLN A 47 -2.49 19.54 16.85
N GLU A 48 -1.90 19.81 18.01
CA GLU A 48 -0.49 20.19 18.07
C GLU A 48 0.40 18.98 17.74
N ILE A 49 0.94 18.97 16.52
CA ILE A 49 1.77 17.90 15.98
C ILE A 49 3.08 18.45 15.40
N SER A 50 4.10 17.60 15.32
CA SER A 50 5.38 17.98 14.72
C SER A 50 5.26 18.22 13.20
N PRO A 51 6.17 19.02 12.61
CA PRO A 51 6.22 19.24 11.17
C PRO A 51 6.28 17.95 10.35
N ASP A 52 7.05 16.95 10.80
CA ASP A 52 7.18 15.65 10.11
C ASP A 52 5.85 14.89 10.05
N LYS A 53 5.07 14.90 11.15
CA LYS A 53 3.73 14.30 11.19
C LYS A 53 2.78 15.03 10.24
N LYS A 54 2.81 16.36 10.25
CA LYS A 54 2.00 17.19 9.35
C LYS A 54 2.31 16.91 7.88
N ALA A 55 3.60 16.85 7.53
CA ALA A 55 4.04 16.52 6.17
C ALA A 55 3.55 15.14 5.73
N TYR A 56 3.66 14.13 6.60
CA TYR A 56 3.14 12.79 6.32
C TYR A 56 1.63 12.78 6.08
N ILE A 57 0.85 13.44 6.93
CA ILE A 57 -0.62 13.50 6.78
C ILE A 57 -0.98 14.15 5.44
N LEU A 58 -0.37 15.29 5.11
CA LEU A 58 -0.65 16.01 3.86
C LEU A 58 -0.28 15.18 2.62
N ASP A 59 0.86 14.48 2.62
CA ASP A 59 1.26 13.57 1.54
C ASP A 59 0.22 12.45 1.35
N ARG A 60 -0.24 11.82 2.45
CA ARG A 60 -1.26 10.75 2.38
C ARG A 60 -2.58 11.28 1.83
N LEU A 61 -3.08 12.41 2.33
CA LEU A 61 -4.32 13.01 1.83
C LEU A 61 -4.24 13.32 0.32
N ALA A 62 -3.12 13.87 -0.14
CA ALA A 62 -2.91 14.15 -1.57
C ALA A 62 -2.95 12.87 -2.42
N ARG A 63 -2.28 11.80 -1.97
CA ARG A 63 -2.30 10.49 -2.65
C ARG A 63 -3.69 9.86 -2.65
N TYR A 64 -4.41 9.92 -1.53
CA TYR A 64 -5.77 9.40 -1.40
C TYR A 64 -6.74 10.07 -2.37
N ARG A 65 -6.74 11.40 -2.43
CA ARG A 65 -7.53 12.16 -3.41
C ARG A 65 -7.22 11.72 -4.84
N LYS A 66 -5.94 11.63 -5.19
CA LYS A 66 -5.51 11.19 -6.54
C LYS A 66 -5.96 9.78 -6.86
N CYS A 67 -5.81 8.84 -5.93
CA CYS A 67 -6.24 7.46 -6.11
C CYS A 67 -7.76 7.36 -6.28
N LEU A 68 -8.54 8.00 -5.39
CA LEU A 68 -10.00 7.97 -5.45
C LEU A 68 -10.51 8.58 -6.77
N ALA A 69 -9.96 9.73 -7.17
CA ALA A 69 -10.29 10.36 -8.46
C ALA A 69 -9.92 9.46 -9.66
N THR A 70 -8.77 8.78 -9.60
CA THR A 70 -8.32 7.87 -10.65
C THR A 70 -9.23 6.64 -10.76
N ILE A 71 -9.56 6.03 -9.62
CA ILE A 71 -10.47 4.88 -9.53
C ILE A 71 -11.84 5.23 -10.09
N ALA A 72 -12.39 6.40 -9.71
CA ALA A 72 -13.68 6.87 -10.21
C ALA A 72 -13.64 7.13 -11.73
N ARG A 73 -12.66 7.91 -12.20
CA ARG A 73 -12.50 8.29 -13.61
C ARG A 73 -12.34 7.08 -14.54
N GLN A 74 -11.60 6.06 -14.09
CA GLN A 74 -11.34 4.85 -14.87
C GLN A 74 -12.36 3.73 -14.62
N GLY A 75 -13.37 3.97 -13.77
CA GLY A 75 -14.38 2.98 -13.46
C GLY A 75 -13.82 1.69 -12.85
N VAL A 76 -12.78 1.77 -12.03
CA VAL A 76 -12.12 0.59 -11.43
C VAL A 76 -13.03 -0.02 -10.36
N GLN A 77 -13.61 -1.18 -10.66
CA GLN A 77 -14.65 -1.79 -9.81
C GLN A 77 -14.11 -2.72 -8.72
N THR A 78 -13.09 -3.53 -9.02
CA THR A 78 -12.65 -4.60 -8.11
C THR A 78 -11.57 -4.13 -7.15
N THR A 79 -11.59 -4.63 -5.91
CA THR A 79 -10.56 -4.32 -4.89
C THR A 79 -9.15 -4.68 -5.37
N LEU A 80 -8.99 -5.79 -6.10
CA LEU A 80 -7.72 -6.16 -6.71
C LEU A 80 -7.24 -5.13 -7.74
N ALA A 81 -8.11 -4.64 -8.62
CA ALA A 81 -7.72 -3.62 -9.59
C ALA A 81 -7.44 -2.26 -8.93
N GLN A 82 -8.16 -1.94 -7.84
CA GLN A 82 -7.90 -0.76 -7.01
C GLN A 82 -6.53 -0.85 -6.33
N SER A 83 -6.12 -2.02 -5.85
CA SER A 83 -4.79 -2.19 -5.21
C SER A 83 -3.65 -1.80 -6.14
N PHE A 84 -3.80 -2.02 -7.45
CA PHE A 84 -2.79 -1.58 -8.42
C PHE A 84 -2.76 -0.06 -8.61
N VAL A 85 -3.88 0.66 -8.45
CA VAL A 85 -3.86 2.15 -8.41
C VAL A 85 -3.10 2.63 -7.19
N LEU A 86 -3.37 2.03 -6.03
CA LEU A 86 -2.73 2.39 -4.77
C LEU A 86 -1.22 2.06 -4.81
N TRP A 87 -0.85 0.93 -5.42
CA TRP A 87 0.53 0.54 -5.64
C TRP A 87 1.31 1.62 -6.38
N ASP A 88 0.78 2.10 -7.51
CA ASP A 88 1.44 3.13 -8.31
C ASP A 88 1.52 4.47 -7.59
N ALA A 89 0.66 4.69 -6.59
CA ALA A 89 0.73 5.82 -5.66
C ALA A 89 1.59 5.55 -4.42
N GLU A 90 2.28 4.41 -4.34
CA GLU A 90 3.16 3.99 -3.23
C GLU A 90 2.45 3.95 -1.86
N LEU A 91 1.15 3.62 -1.90
CA LEU A 91 0.30 3.40 -0.74
C LEU A 91 0.38 1.93 -0.30
N PHE A 92 1.59 1.42 -0.06
CA PHE A 92 1.83 -0.01 0.19
C PHE A 92 1.14 -0.55 1.45
N PHE A 93 0.98 0.30 2.47
CA PHE A 93 0.26 -0.08 3.68
C PHE A 93 -1.23 -0.27 3.37
N GLU A 94 -1.83 0.65 2.63
CA GLU A 94 -3.22 0.57 2.21
C GLU A 94 -3.44 -0.60 1.22
N VAL A 95 -2.47 -0.88 0.34
CA VAL A 95 -2.48 -2.10 -0.51
C VAL A 95 -2.54 -3.36 0.34
N HIS A 96 -1.70 -3.46 1.37
CA HIS A 96 -1.72 -4.59 2.30
C HIS A 96 -3.11 -4.73 2.93
N GLU A 97 -3.66 -3.64 3.49
CA GLU A 97 -4.95 -3.68 4.18
C GLU A 97 -6.12 -4.11 3.27
N ILE A 98 -6.24 -3.55 2.06
CA ILE A 98 -7.38 -3.91 1.20
C ILE A 98 -7.28 -5.32 0.63
N LEU A 99 -6.04 -5.82 0.42
CA LEU A 99 -5.83 -7.18 -0.08
C LEU A 99 -5.99 -8.23 1.01
N GLU A 100 -5.77 -7.89 2.28
CA GLU A 100 -5.97 -8.82 3.41
C GLU A 100 -7.42 -9.35 3.44
N GLY A 101 -8.41 -8.48 3.20
CA GLY A 101 -9.81 -8.90 3.11
C GLY A 101 -10.09 -9.90 1.99
N LEU A 102 -9.52 -9.68 0.79
CA LEU A 102 -9.60 -10.63 -0.32
C LEU A 102 -8.89 -11.95 0.01
N TRP A 103 -7.71 -11.86 0.62
CA TRP A 103 -6.89 -13.01 0.96
C TRP A 103 -7.57 -13.92 1.99
N LEU A 104 -8.25 -13.34 2.99
CA LEU A 104 -9.01 -14.11 3.97
C LEU A 104 -10.09 -14.96 3.30
N ALA A 105 -10.81 -14.40 2.33
CA ALA A 105 -11.88 -15.08 1.58
C ALA A 105 -11.38 -16.02 0.46
N ALA A 106 -10.15 -15.85 0.00
CA ALA A 106 -9.59 -16.64 -1.10
C ALA A 106 -9.09 -18.03 -0.66
N HIS A 107 -8.98 -18.94 -1.63
CA HIS A 107 -8.52 -20.32 -1.45
C HIS A 107 -7.49 -20.71 -2.52
N GLY A 108 -6.75 -21.80 -2.28
CA GLY A 108 -5.83 -22.39 -3.26
C GLY A 108 -4.82 -21.39 -3.84
N ARG A 109 -4.65 -21.42 -5.17
CA ARG A 109 -3.67 -20.61 -5.90
C ARG A 109 -3.94 -19.11 -5.80
N GLU A 110 -5.20 -18.69 -5.79
CA GLU A 110 -5.57 -17.27 -5.64
C GLU A 110 -5.11 -16.75 -4.27
N LYS A 111 -5.36 -17.50 -3.20
CA LYS A 111 -4.90 -17.16 -1.84
C LYS A 111 -3.38 -17.02 -1.79
N ALA A 112 -2.65 -17.94 -2.42
CA ALA A 112 -1.19 -17.89 -2.49
C ALA A 112 -0.69 -16.65 -3.25
N ALA A 113 -1.31 -16.33 -4.38
CA ALA A 113 -0.94 -15.16 -5.18
C ALA A 113 -1.23 -13.83 -4.45
N LEU A 114 -2.40 -13.70 -3.81
CA LEU A 114 -2.73 -12.55 -2.96
C LEU A 114 -1.74 -12.40 -1.81
N GLN A 115 -1.35 -13.51 -1.17
CA GLN A 115 -0.31 -13.48 -0.13
C GLN A 115 1.04 -13.00 -0.69
N GLY A 116 1.38 -13.39 -1.93
CA GLY A 116 2.54 -12.88 -2.66
C GLY A 116 2.51 -11.36 -2.83
N LEU A 117 1.38 -10.79 -3.28
CA LEU A 117 1.20 -9.34 -3.43
C LEU A 117 1.26 -8.59 -2.09
N ILE A 118 0.61 -9.13 -1.05
CA ILE A 118 0.66 -8.55 0.30
C ILE A 118 2.11 -8.50 0.82
N ARG A 119 2.86 -9.60 0.64
CA ARG A 119 4.29 -9.63 0.98
C ARG A 119 5.10 -8.65 0.13
N ALA A 120 4.81 -8.53 -1.17
CA ALA A 120 5.48 -7.57 -2.05
C ALA A 120 5.30 -6.12 -1.55
N ALA A 121 4.09 -5.73 -1.12
CA ALA A 121 3.87 -4.43 -0.51
C ALA A 121 4.70 -4.26 0.79
N GLY A 122 4.76 -5.31 1.61
CA GLY A 122 5.61 -5.36 2.81
C GLY A 122 7.11 -5.19 2.52
N VAL A 123 7.62 -5.69 1.39
CA VAL A 123 9.02 -5.50 0.96
C VAL A 123 9.32 -4.01 0.82
N TYR A 124 8.49 -3.26 0.09
CA TYR A 124 8.72 -1.84 -0.12
C TYR A 124 8.55 -0.99 1.14
N ILE A 125 7.68 -1.42 2.07
CA ILE A 125 7.62 -0.85 3.42
C ILE A 125 8.94 -1.05 4.17
N LEU A 126 9.51 -2.26 4.13
CA LEU A 126 10.77 -2.58 4.80
C LEU A 126 11.95 -1.84 4.19
N LEU A 127 12.00 -1.71 2.86
CA LEU A 127 13.02 -0.92 2.15
C LEU A 127 12.94 0.56 2.54
N ALA A 128 11.74 1.15 2.54
CA ALA A 128 11.53 2.54 2.98
C ALA A 128 11.95 2.76 4.44
N GLY A 129 11.78 1.75 5.31
CA GLY A 129 12.25 1.77 6.70
C GLY A 129 13.73 1.40 6.89
N GLY A 130 14.50 1.20 5.82
CA GLY A 130 15.92 0.85 5.85
C GLY A 130 16.22 -0.59 6.32
N SER A 131 15.22 -1.47 6.40
CA SER A 131 15.40 -2.87 6.81
C SER A 131 15.69 -3.77 5.61
N ARG A 132 16.90 -3.67 5.05
CA ARG A 132 17.29 -4.44 3.86
C ARG A 132 17.21 -5.95 4.09
N GLN A 133 17.74 -6.45 5.20
CA GLN A 133 17.70 -7.89 5.52
C GLN A 133 16.26 -8.41 5.67
N GLY A 134 15.36 -7.60 6.23
CA GLY A 134 13.94 -7.93 6.31
C GLY A 134 13.30 -7.99 4.92
N ALA A 135 13.60 -6.99 4.09
CA ALA A 135 13.12 -6.92 2.72
C ALA A 135 13.59 -8.12 1.88
N GLU A 136 14.86 -8.53 1.98
CA GLU A 136 15.42 -9.73 1.31
C GLU A 136 14.62 -10.99 1.63
N LYS A 137 14.42 -11.28 2.92
CA LYS A 137 13.68 -12.47 3.36
C LYS A 137 12.22 -12.45 2.89
N MET A 138 11.58 -11.28 2.92
CA MET A 138 10.20 -11.13 2.50
C MET A 138 10.05 -11.20 0.98
N ALA A 139 11.00 -10.64 0.23
CA ALA A 139 11.03 -10.66 -1.23
C ALA A 139 11.17 -12.08 -1.77
N ALA A 140 12.05 -12.91 -1.19
CA ALA A 140 12.17 -14.31 -1.59
C ALA A 140 10.82 -15.05 -1.51
N ARG A 141 10.07 -14.84 -0.42
CA ARG A 141 8.74 -15.45 -0.21
C ARG A 141 7.65 -14.84 -1.09
N ALA A 142 7.76 -13.56 -1.44
CA ALA A 142 6.84 -12.90 -2.36
C ALA A 142 7.06 -13.41 -3.79
N VAL A 143 8.32 -13.44 -4.24
CA VAL A 143 8.74 -13.95 -5.55
C VAL A 143 8.26 -15.38 -5.75
N GLN A 144 8.57 -16.28 -4.82
CA GLN A 144 8.15 -17.67 -4.91
C GLN A 144 6.62 -17.80 -5.11
N ALA A 145 5.84 -17.15 -4.24
CA ALA A 145 4.38 -17.24 -4.30
C ALA A 145 3.82 -16.67 -5.62
N LEU A 146 4.39 -15.57 -6.10
CA LEU A 146 3.94 -14.90 -7.33
C LEU A 146 4.37 -15.67 -8.59
N GLU A 147 5.59 -16.20 -8.67
CA GLU A 147 6.02 -17.00 -9.83
C GLU A 147 5.10 -18.20 -10.05
N GLU A 148 4.77 -18.91 -8.97
CA GLU A 148 3.92 -20.10 -9.01
C GLU A 148 2.43 -19.78 -9.27
N ASN A 149 1.94 -18.61 -8.84
CA ASN A 149 0.50 -18.37 -8.72
C ASN A 149 -0.03 -17.07 -9.33
N HIS A 150 0.77 -16.13 -9.84
CA HIS A 150 0.29 -14.82 -10.31
C HIS A 150 -0.81 -14.91 -11.38
N THR A 151 -0.79 -15.95 -12.21
CA THR A 151 -1.82 -16.19 -13.24
C THR A 151 -3.20 -16.52 -12.65
N ALA A 152 -3.29 -16.85 -11.37
CA ALA A 152 -4.56 -17.04 -10.66
C ALA A 152 -5.26 -15.71 -10.31
N LEU A 153 -4.55 -14.58 -10.42
CA LEU A 153 -5.13 -13.26 -10.22
C LEU A 153 -5.61 -12.70 -11.55
N ALA A 154 -6.91 -12.49 -11.65
CA ALA A 154 -7.50 -11.85 -12.82
C ALA A 154 -6.91 -10.44 -13.01
N CYS A 155 -6.43 -10.16 -14.22
CA CYS A 155 -5.97 -8.84 -14.64
C CYS A 155 -4.85 -8.24 -13.77
N PHE A 156 -3.87 -9.05 -13.31
CA PHE A 156 -2.65 -8.53 -12.69
C PHE A 156 -1.79 -7.80 -13.75
N PRO A 157 -1.65 -6.46 -13.67
CA PRO A 157 -0.83 -5.73 -14.61
C PRO A 157 0.66 -5.91 -14.33
N SER A 158 1.42 -6.19 -15.38
CA SER A 158 2.89 -6.25 -15.39
C SER A 158 3.53 -7.09 -14.27
N PRO A 159 3.11 -8.35 -14.03
CA PRO A 159 3.65 -9.18 -12.95
C PRO A 159 5.16 -9.40 -13.07
N GLN A 160 5.70 -9.42 -14.30
CA GLN A 160 7.14 -9.54 -14.55
C GLN A 160 7.92 -8.32 -14.07
N LEU A 161 7.36 -7.10 -14.17
CA LEU A 161 8.00 -5.90 -13.62
C LEU A 161 8.07 -5.97 -12.10
N LEU A 162 7.00 -6.44 -11.44
CA LEU A 162 7.02 -6.64 -10.00
C LEU A 162 8.07 -7.68 -9.59
N LEU A 163 8.07 -8.84 -10.26
CA LEU A 163 9.02 -9.92 -9.98
C LEU A 163 10.48 -9.46 -10.16
N ALA A 164 10.78 -8.71 -11.22
CA ALA A 164 12.10 -8.14 -11.44
C ALA A 164 12.51 -7.20 -10.30
N GLY A 165 11.63 -6.26 -9.92
CA GLY A 165 11.88 -5.32 -8.84
C GLY A 165 12.11 -5.99 -7.49
N LEU A 166 11.34 -7.04 -7.19
CA LEU A 166 11.50 -7.82 -5.96
C LEU A 166 12.81 -8.64 -5.94
N LYS A 167 13.19 -9.27 -7.06
CA LYS A 167 14.43 -10.05 -7.17
C LYS A 167 15.66 -9.17 -7.04
N ASN A 168 15.63 -7.99 -7.64
CA ASN A 168 16.73 -7.03 -7.58
C ASN A 168 16.75 -6.19 -6.29
N LEU A 169 15.65 -6.23 -5.53
CA LEU A 169 15.42 -5.36 -4.36
C LEU A 169 15.59 -3.89 -4.70
N ASP A 170 14.97 -3.51 -5.82
CA ASP A 170 14.98 -2.14 -6.30
C ASP A 170 14.38 -1.23 -5.23
N GLN A 171 15.07 -0.13 -4.91
CA GLN A 171 14.58 0.85 -3.93
C GLN A 171 13.31 1.54 -4.42
N LEU A 172 13.23 1.75 -5.75
CA LEU A 172 12.06 2.31 -6.39
C LEU A 172 11.09 1.18 -6.76
N PRO A 173 9.84 1.25 -6.30
CA PRO A 173 8.82 0.28 -6.67
C PRO A 173 8.44 0.44 -8.16
N PRO A 174 8.26 -0.65 -8.90
CA PRO A 174 7.80 -0.57 -10.29
C PRO A 174 6.38 -0.01 -10.34
N LYS A 175 6.09 0.80 -11.36
CA LYS A 175 4.71 1.18 -11.71
C LYS A 175 4.10 0.03 -12.48
N LEU A 176 3.03 -0.56 -11.94
CA LEU A 176 2.42 -1.76 -12.50
C LEU A 176 1.51 -1.43 -13.67
N ARG A 177 0.86 -0.25 -13.64
CA ARG A 177 -0.14 0.13 -14.64
C ARG A 177 0.37 1.08 -15.74
N GLY A 178 1.63 1.50 -15.68
CA GLY A 178 2.23 2.47 -16.61
C GLY A 178 2.17 3.89 -16.07
#